data_AF-A0A438NBT6-F1
#
_entry.id   AF-A0A438NBT6-F1
#
_cell.length_a   1.000
_cell.length_b   1.000
_cell.length_c   1.000
_cell.angle_alpha   90.00
_cell.angle_beta   90.00
_cell.angle_gamma   90.00
#
_symmetry.space_group_name_H-M   'P 1'
#
loop_
_entity.id
_entity.type
_entity.pdbx_description
1 polymer ?
#
loop_
_entity_poly.entity_id
_entity_poly.type
_entity_poly.pdbx_seq_one_letter_code
_entity_poly.pdbx_strand_id
1 'polypeptide(L)'
;MLSIVGVHGLGAHPAHVWLWHLKSNPKHGLAAKLGYSSNDVHWLRGLVPTKLESAQIPCRVVYNYHSAWLGKARKQRLSDISDRLFDLIQNYRGRIDRPIILIGHGFAGNVIEQVC
;
A
#
# COMPACT_ATOMS: atom_id res chain seq x y z
N MET A 1 4.70 16.12 9.48
CA MET A 1 5.52 15.68 8.34
C MET A 1 5.63 14.16 8.19
N LEU A 2 4.67 13.33 7.75
CA LEU A 2 4.87 11.86 7.67
C LEU A 2 4.56 11.35 6.25
N SER A 3 5.31 10.36 5.74
CA SER A 3 5.03 9.67 4.47
C SER A 3 4.58 8.25 4.70
N ILE A 4 3.52 7.81 4.01
CA ILE A 4 3.10 6.41 4.01
C ILE A 4 3.08 5.92 2.56
N VAL A 5 3.82 4.84 2.30
CA VAL A 5 3.88 4.21 0.97
C VAL A 5 3.39 2.77 1.06
N GLY A 6 2.32 2.48 0.34
CA GLY A 6 1.80 1.12 0.18
C GLY A 6 2.43 0.42 -1.01
N VAL A 7 3.05 -0.74 -0.79
CA VAL A 7 3.66 -1.58 -1.83
C VAL A 7 2.90 -2.90 -1.89
N HIS A 8 2.36 -3.24 -3.07
CA HIS A 8 1.62 -4.48 -3.26
C HIS A 8 2.53 -5.65 -3.66
N GLY A 9 2.08 -6.87 -3.43
CA GLY A 9 2.81 -8.09 -3.81
C GLY A 9 2.51 -8.52 -5.25
N LEU A 10 3.09 -9.67 -5.62
CA LEU A 10 2.81 -10.36 -6.87
C LEU A 10 1.31 -10.68 -7.01
N GLY A 11 0.77 -10.48 -8.21
CA GLY A 11 -0.63 -10.72 -8.56
C GLY A 11 -1.65 -9.77 -7.94
N ALA A 12 -1.22 -8.90 -7.04
CA ALA A 12 -2.08 -7.90 -6.43
C ALA A 12 -2.08 -6.63 -7.29
N HIS A 13 -3.24 -5.96 -7.35
CA HIS A 13 -3.38 -4.64 -7.95
C HIS A 13 -3.61 -3.61 -6.82
N PRO A 14 -2.95 -2.44 -6.86
CA PRO A 14 -3.01 -1.46 -5.79
C PRO A 14 -4.42 -0.89 -5.53
N ALA A 15 -5.29 -0.90 -6.54
CA ALA A 15 -6.68 -0.46 -6.38
C ALA A 15 -7.52 -1.38 -5.48
N HIS A 16 -7.10 -2.62 -5.25
CA HIS A 16 -7.90 -3.64 -4.53
C HIS A 16 -7.20 -4.20 -3.31
N VAL A 17 -5.86 -4.30 -3.31
CA VAL A 17 -5.09 -4.93 -2.24
C VAL A 17 -5.26 -4.24 -0.87
N TRP A 18 -5.64 -2.97 -0.87
CA TRP A 18 -5.88 -2.19 0.35
C TRP A 18 -7.38 -2.04 0.65
N LEU A 19 -8.25 -2.63 -0.14
CA LEU A 19 -9.68 -2.65 0.11
C LEU A 19 -10.06 -3.91 0.89
N TRP A 20 -10.72 -3.70 2.01
CA TRP A 20 -11.44 -4.75 2.70
C TRP A 20 -12.88 -4.71 2.27
N HIS A 21 -13.22 -5.68 1.42
CA HIS A 21 -14.57 -5.88 0.93
C HIS A 21 -15.40 -6.59 1.99
N LEU A 22 -16.29 -5.86 2.66
CA LEU A 22 -17.06 -6.43 3.77
C LEU A 22 -18.04 -7.50 3.28
N LYS A 23 -18.68 -7.27 2.12
CA LYS A 23 -19.72 -8.16 1.58
C LYS A 23 -19.19 -9.53 1.12
N SER A 24 -17.93 -9.59 0.69
CA SER A 24 -17.28 -10.84 0.27
C SER A 24 -16.42 -11.46 1.37
N ASN A 25 -16.34 -10.83 2.55
CA ASN A 25 -15.57 -11.37 3.65
C ASN A 25 -16.39 -12.43 4.41
N PRO A 26 -15.87 -13.65 4.61
CA PRO A 26 -16.54 -14.67 5.42
C PRO A 26 -16.81 -14.22 6.87
N LYS A 27 -16.11 -13.18 7.35
CA LYS A 27 -16.34 -12.56 8.67
C LYS A 27 -17.35 -11.41 8.66
N HIS A 28 -18.11 -11.19 7.58
CA HIS A 28 -19.14 -10.14 7.50
C HIS A 28 -20.11 -10.20 8.68
N GLY A 29 -20.56 -11.40 9.06
CA GLY A 29 -21.45 -11.58 10.21
C GLY A 29 -20.82 -11.20 11.56
N LEU A 30 -19.50 -11.34 11.70
CA LEU A 30 -18.77 -10.89 12.89
C LEU A 30 -18.56 -9.37 12.87
N ALA A 31 -18.25 -8.80 11.70
CA ALA A 31 -18.11 -7.36 11.54
C ALA A 31 -19.42 -6.62 11.84
N ALA A 32 -20.55 -7.13 11.35
CA ALA A 32 -21.88 -6.60 11.66
C ALA A 32 -22.21 -6.69 13.18
N LYS A 33 -21.87 -7.81 13.84
CA LYS A 33 -22.04 -7.97 15.29
C LYS A 33 -21.21 -7.00 16.13
N LEU A 34 -20.06 -6.58 15.62
CA LEU A 34 -19.18 -5.60 16.26
C LEU A 34 -19.51 -4.15 15.87
N GLY A 35 -20.60 -3.93 15.11
CA GLY A 35 -21.07 -2.60 14.73
C GLY A 35 -20.28 -1.93 13.61
N TYR A 36 -19.46 -2.67 12.85
CA TYR A 36 -18.76 -2.12 11.71
C TYR A 36 -19.73 -1.80 10.55
N SER A 37 -19.47 -0.68 9.86
CA SER A 37 -20.20 -0.27 8.66
C SER A 37 -20.16 -1.36 7.59
N SER A 38 -21.26 -1.52 6.84
CA SER A 38 -21.37 -2.43 5.71
C SER A 38 -20.64 -1.97 4.43
N ASN A 39 -19.93 -0.84 4.48
CA ASN A 39 -19.18 -0.28 3.37
C ASN A 39 -17.76 -0.82 3.31
N ASP A 40 -17.22 -0.96 2.09
CA ASP A 40 -15.82 -1.33 1.91
C ASP A 40 -14.88 -0.32 2.57
N VAL A 41 -13.88 -0.83 3.28
CA VAL A 41 -12.90 0.00 3.98
C VAL A 41 -11.59 -0.02 3.22
N HIS A 42 -11.07 1.15 2.87
CA HIS A 42 -9.71 1.25 2.34
C HIS A 42 -8.71 1.36 3.48
N TRP A 43 -8.00 0.28 3.80
CA TRP A 43 -7.16 0.15 5.01
C TRP A 43 -6.09 1.22 5.11
N LEU A 44 -5.34 1.48 4.03
CA LEU A 44 -4.33 2.56 4.04
C LEU A 44 -4.93 3.96 4.21
N ARG A 45 -6.22 4.14 3.97
CA ARG A 45 -6.91 5.43 4.13
C ARG A 45 -7.56 5.52 5.50
N GLY A 46 -8.29 4.48 5.90
CA GLY A 46 -9.04 4.43 7.15
C GLY A 46 -8.21 4.17 8.40
N LEU A 47 -7.06 3.49 8.28
CA LEU A 47 -6.16 3.23 9.43
C LEU A 47 -5.16 4.35 9.69
N VAL A 48 -5.05 5.31 8.78
CA VAL A 48 -4.27 6.53 9.02
C VAL A 48 -5.14 7.42 9.89
N PRO A 49 -4.83 7.61 11.18
CA PRO A 49 -5.72 8.27 12.12
C PRO A 49 -6.19 9.62 11.58
N THR A 50 -7.45 9.95 11.83
CA THR A 50 -8.09 11.22 11.43
C THR A 50 -7.26 12.44 11.83
N LYS A 51 -6.49 12.35 12.93
CA LYS A 51 -5.52 13.37 13.36
C LYS A 51 -4.42 13.66 12.32
N LEU A 52 -4.00 12.67 11.53
CA LEU A 52 -3.04 12.84 10.44
C LEU A 52 -3.69 13.45 9.18
N GLU A 53 -4.96 13.13 8.93
CA GLU A 53 -5.75 13.79 7.86
C GLU A 53 -6.03 15.26 8.20
N SER A 54 -6.40 15.57 9.45
CA SER A 54 -6.58 16.96 9.94
C SER A 54 -5.27 17.76 9.94
N ALA A 55 -4.12 17.09 10.07
CA ALA A 55 -2.80 17.70 9.97
C ALA A 55 -2.33 17.94 8.52
N GLN A 56 -3.21 17.73 7.51
CA GLN A 56 -2.91 17.89 6.08
C GLN A 56 -1.62 17.17 5.65
N ILE A 57 -1.35 16.00 6.24
CA ILE A 57 -0.12 15.29 5.95
C ILE A 57 -0.23 14.71 4.52
N PRO A 58 0.56 15.18 3.54
CA PRO A 58 0.23 15.00 2.11
C PRO A 58 0.38 13.57 1.57
N CYS A 59 0.78 12.59 2.36
CA CYS A 59 1.60 11.53 1.80
C CYS A 59 1.01 10.14 1.94
N ARG A 60 0.20 9.82 0.95
CA ARG A 60 -0.18 8.45 0.59
C ARG A 60 0.30 8.21 -0.84
N VAL A 61 1.34 7.39 -0.99
CA VAL A 61 1.75 6.89 -2.31
C VAL A 61 1.41 5.42 -2.36
N VAL A 62 0.75 4.99 -3.42
CA VAL A 62 0.57 3.56 -3.69
C VAL A 62 1.47 3.21 -4.86
N TYR A 63 2.46 2.35 -4.63
CA TYR A 63 3.39 1.96 -5.68
C TYR A 63 2.76 0.88 -6.55
N ASN A 64 2.46 1.23 -7.80
CA ASN A 64 1.95 0.31 -8.80
C ASN A 64 3.10 -0.16 -9.70
N TYR A 65 3.46 -1.44 -9.62
CA TYR A 65 4.40 -2.06 -10.55
C TYR A 65 3.76 -3.27 -11.23
N HIS A 66 4.36 -3.71 -12.33
CA HIS A 66 3.88 -4.90 -13.04
C HIS A 66 4.12 -6.14 -12.17
N SER A 67 3.11 -6.54 -11.43
CA SER A 67 3.14 -7.66 -10.49
C SER A 67 2.54 -8.95 -11.06
N ALA A 68 2.11 -8.95 -12.33
CA ALA A 68 1.51 -10.12 -12.95
C ALA A 68 2.44 -11.34 -12.82
N TRP A 69 1.95 -12.40 -12.18
CA TRP A 69 2.73 -13.58 -11.82
C TRP A 69 2.34 -14.83 -12.62
N LEU A 70 1.10 -14.88 -13.13
CA LEU A 70 0.56 -15.98 -13.92
C LEU A 70 0.24 -15.49 -15.34
N GLY A 71 0.59 -16.28 -16.37
CA GLY A 71 0.37 -15.96 -17.78
C GLY A 71 1.52 -15.17 -18.41
N LYS A 72 1.22 -14.06 -19.10
CA LYS A 72 2.23 -13.15 -19.72
C LYS A 72 2.93 -12.28 -18.66
N ALA A 73 3.47 -12.92 -17.63
CA ALA A 73 4.27 -12.26 -16.60
C ALA A 73 5.56 -11.72 -17.21
N ARG A 74 5.85 -10.44 -16.98
CA ARG A 74 7.12 -9.86 -17.40
C ARG A 74 8.21 -10.35 -16.44
N LYS A 75 9.28 -10.94 -16.97
CA LYS A 75 10.47 -11.23 -16.16
C LYS A 75 11.11 -9.90 -15.75
N GLN A 76 11.15 -9.63 -14.47
CA GLN A 76 11.78 -8.43 -13.90
C GLN A 76 12.66 -8.85 -12.73
N ARG A 77 13.82 -8.22 -12.56
CA ARG A 77 14.64 -8.45 -11.38
C ARG A 77 14.03 -7.69 -10.22
N LEU A 78 14.19 -8.26 -9.02
CA LEU A 78 13.75 -7.63 -7.79
C LEU A 78 14.41 -6.25 -7.61
N SER A 79 15.73 -6.17 -7.82
CA SER A 79 16.49 -4.92 -7.75
C SER A 79 15.90 -3.85 -8.67
N ASP A 80 15.58 -4.18 -9.92
CA ASP A 80 15.02 -3.19 -10.87
C ASP A 80 13.64 -2.67 -10.42
N ILE A 81 12.87 -3.45 -9.66
CA ILE A 81 11.60 -3.00 -9.05
C ILE A 81 11.90 -2.08 -7.86
N SER A 82 12.84 -2.48 -7.01
CA SER A 82 13.26 -1.73 -5.83
C SER A 82 13.89 -0.38 -6.17
N ASP A 83 14.77 -0.31 -7.18
CA ASP A 83 15.39 0.93 -7.65
C ASP A 83 14.32 1.95 -8.10
N ARG A 84 13.30 1.48 -8.83
CA ARG A 84 12.18 2.33 -9.25
C ARG A 84 11.32 2.80 -8.08
N LEU A 85 11.15 1.97 -7.05
CA LEU A 85 10.47 2.38 -5.82
C LEU A 85 11.28 3.48 -5.10
N PHE A 86 12.59 3.30 -4.99
CA PHE A 86 13.50 4.28 -4.41
C PHE A 86 13.40 5.63 -5.13
N ASP A 87 13.53 5.62 -6.47
CA ASP A 87 13.44 6.84 -7.28
C ASP A 87 12.11 7.56 -7.11
N LEU A 88 10.99 6.82 -7.06
CA LEU A 88 9.67 7.41 -6.83
C LEU A 88 9.55 8.03 -5.44
N ILE A 89 10.08 7.37 -4.41
CA ILE A 89 10.10 7.92 -3.04
C ILE A 89 10.92 9.20 -2.99
N GLN A 90 12.11 9.21 -3.60
CA GLN A 90 12.99 10.37 -3.62
C GLN A 90 12.35 11.55 -4.37
N ASN A 91 11.79 11.29 -5.56
CA ASN A 91 11.08 12.30 -6.34
C ASN A 91 9.88 12.87 -5.59
N TYR A 92 9.12 12.02 -4.91
CA TYR A 92 7.95 12.45 -4.15
C TYR A 92 8.29 13.19 -2.85
N ARG A 93 9.42 12.87 -2.21
CA ARG A 93 9.90 13.59 -1.02
C ARG A 93 10.57 14.92 -1.40
N GLY A 94 11.13 15.02 -2.60
CA GLY A 94 11.88 16.20 -3.03
C GLY A 94 13.00 16.50 -2.04
N ARG A 95 13.08 17.75 -1.56
CA ARG A 95 14.05 18.18 -0.53
C ARG A 95 13.54 18.11 0.91
N ILE A 96 12.35 17.57 1.13
CA ILE A 96 11.73 17.56 2.46
C ILE A 96 12.19 16.31 3.21
N ASP A 97 13.01 16.51 4.24
CA ASP A 97 13.34 15.43 5.16
C ASP A 97 12.22 15.23 6.19
N ARG A 98 11.64 14.04 6.17
CA ARG A 98 10.48 13.66 6.98
C ARG A 98 10.34 12.15 7.10
N PRO A 99 9.91 11.59 8.24
CA PRO A 99 9.77 10.15 8.40
C PRO A 99 8.93 9.48 7.30
N ILE A 100 9.30 8.25 6.94
CA ILE A 100 8.59 7.39 5.98
C ILE A 100 8.21 6.06 6.64
N ILE A 101 6.99 5.60 6.35
CA ILE A 101 6.50 4.27 6.70
C ILE A 101 6.23 3.55 5.38
N LEU A 102 6.88 2.41 5.20
CA LEU A 102 6.64 1.50 4.08
C LEU A 102 5.76 0.35 4.57
N ILE A 103 4.67 0.08 3.85
CA ILE A 103 3.74 -1.01 4.17
C ILE A 103 3.72 -1.97 2.98
N GLY A 104 4.28 -3.16 3.17
CA GLY A 104 4.31 -4.21 2.15
C GLY A 104 3.22 -5.26 2.35
N HIS A 105 2.55 -5.64 1.27
CA HIS A 105 1.69 -6.83 1.22
C HIS A 105 2.39 -7.99 0.48
N GLY A 106 2.60 -9.13 1.16
CA GLY A 106 3.21 -10.32 0.54
C GLY A 106 4.62 -10.06 0.00
N PHE A 107 4.86 -10.38 -1.27
CA PHE A 107 6.18 -10.21 -1.95
C PHE A 107 6.75 -8.79 -1.87
N ALA A 108 5.90 -7.79 -1.62
CA ALA A 108 6.33 -6.42 -1.38
C ALA A 108 7.39 -6.26 -0.27
N GLY A 109 7.43 -7.18 0.71
CA GLY A 109 8.44 -7.16 1.77
C GLY A 109 9.86 -7.21 1.20
N ASN A 110 10.11 -8.12 0.25
CA ASN A 110 11.41 -8.25 -0.42
C ASN A 110 11.75 -7.03 -1.28
N VAL A 111 10.72 -6.42 -1.89
CA VAL A 111 10.89 -5.18 -2.67
C VAL A 111 11.35 -4.05 -1.74
N ILE A 112 10.74 -3.93 -0.57
CA ILE A 112 11.06 -2.92 0.44
C ILE A 112 12.45 -3.17 1.05
N GLU A 113 12.77 -4.42 1.40
CA GLU A 113 14.06 -4.80 2.00
C GLU A 113 15.25 -4.36 1.16
N GLN A 114 15.15 -4.46 -0.16
CA GLN A 114 16.21 -4.05 -1.09
C GLN A 114 16.41 -2.53 -1.18
N VAL A 115 15.46 -1.73 -0.68
CA VAL A 115 15.50 -0.25 -0.72
C VAL A 115 15.99 0.34 0.60
N CYS A 116 16.08 -0.47 1.67
CA CYS A 116 16.54 -0.07 2.99
C CYS A 116 18.01 -0.41 3.21
#